data_AF-A0A8J2LNM2-F1
#
_entry.id   AF-A0A8J2LNM2-F1
#
_cell.length_a   1.000
_cell.length_b   1.000
_cell.length_c   1.000
_cell.angle_alpha   90.00
_cell.angle_beta   90.00
_cell.angle_gamma   90.00
#
_symmetry.space_group_name_H-M   'P 1'
#
loop_
_entity.id
_entity.type
_entity.pdbx_description
1 polymer ?
#
loop_
_entity_poly.entity_id
_entity_poly.type
_entity_poly.pdbx_seq_one_letter_code
_entity_poly.pdbx_strand_id
1 'polypeptide(L)'
;GNSNNLSTIDIATGFTGVGTYQPVQIAMQIVLSTYSGPLLMMFGWWQYLAGKSVTSNSLPQKRNAVLFWICFVLQLNMSLCLLSLYIQRYHLFVWSVFAPKFLYELSHFIVFTAVNILIYVYDKFGV
;
A
#
# COMPACT_ATOMS: atom_id res chain seq x y z
N GLY A 1 -4.51 12.35 -3.11
CA GLY A 1 -3.40 11.39 -2.98
C GLY A 1 -3.06 10.98 -1.55
N ASN A 2 -4.01 11.10 -0.61
CA ASN A 2 -3.98 10.44 0.72
C ASN A 2 -5.32 10.49 1.40
N SER A 3 -6.09 11.51 1.04
CA SER A 3 -7.51 11.50 1.27
C SER A 3 -8.04 10.31 0.47
N ASN A 4 -8.52 9.27 1.18
CA ASN A 4 -9.61 8.40 0.76
C ASN A 4 -10.82 9.29 0.45
N ASN A 5 -10.66 10.20 -0.51
CA ASN A 5 -11.63 11.18 -0.90
C ASN A 5 -12.46 10.53 -1.96
N LEU A 6 -13.78 10.65 -1.84
CA LEU A 6 -14.71 10.26 -2.90
C LEU A 6 -14.37 10.91 -4.25
N SER A 7 -13.64 12.04 -4.25
CA SER A 7 -13.19 12.74 -5.47
C SER A 7 -12.07 12.05 -6.25
N THR A 8 -11.37 11.05 -5.68
CA THR A 8 -10.34 10.27 -6.41
C THR A 8 -10.91 9.04 -7.10
N ILE A 9 -12.17 8.72 -6.85
CA ILE A 9 -12.86 7.59 -7.46
C ILE A 9 -13.41 8.07 -8.80
N ASP A 10 -12.95 7.44 -9.89
CA ASP A 10 -13.45 7.76 -11.22
C ASP A 10 -14.82 7.10 -11.45
N ILE A 11 -15.88 7.85 -11.17
CA ILE A 11 -17.26 7.42 -11.33
C ILE A 11 -17.61 7.20 -12.81
N ALA A 12 -16.93 7.87 -13.75
CA ALA A 12 -17.22 7.75 -15.18
C ALA A 12 -17.01 6.32 -15.68
N THR A 13 -16.03 5.60 -15.11
CA THR A 13 -15.76 4.18 -15.44
C THR A 13 -16.95 3.26 -15.16
N GLY A 14 -17.78 3.58 -14.16
CA GLY A 14 -18.95 2.79 -13.78
C GLY A 14 -20.15 2.88 -14.72
N PHE A 15 -20.19 3.88 -15.60
CA PHE A 15 -21.27 4.07 -16.57
C PHE A 15 -20.90 3.56 -17.97
N THR A 16 -19.74 2.91 -18.11
CA THR A 16 -19.30 2.37 -19.39
C THR A 16 -20.14 1.14 -19.79
N GLY A 17 -20.86 1.26 -20.92
CA GLY A 17 -21.64 0.16 -21.48
C GLY A 17 -23.00 -0.11 -20.80
N VAL A 18 -23.46 0.75 -19.89
CA VAL A 18 -24.76 0.58 -19.21
C VAL A 18 -25.78 1.58 -19.75
N GLY A 19 -26.88 1.09 -20.35
CA GLY A 19 -27.95 1.91 -20.92
C GLY A 19 -29.06 2.32 -19.93
N THR A 20 -29.13 1.70 -18.76
CA THR A 20 -30.12 2.01 -17.69
C THR A 20 -29.42 2.07 -16.33
N TYR A 21 -29.93 2.87 -15.40
CA TYR A 21 -29.31 3.03 -14.08
C TYR A 21 -29.42 1.73 -13.26
N GLN A 22 -28.34 0.95 -13.20
CA GLN A 22 -28.24 -0.28 -12.41
C GLN A 22 -27.12 -0.13 -11.35
N PRO A 23 -27.46 0.26 -10.11
CA PRO A 23 -26.48 0.71 -9.12
C PRO A 23 -25.45 -0.34 -8.73
N VAL A 24 -25.84 -1.63 -8.70
CA VAL A 24 -24.94 -2.73 -8.31
C VAL A 24 -23.83 -2.95 -9.35
N GLN A 25 -24.16 -2.88 -10.64
CA GLN A 25 -23.18 -3.07 -11.72
C GLN A 25 -22.21 -1.89 -11.81
N ILE A 26 -22.74 -0.66 -11.68
CA ILE A 26 -21.97 0.58 -11.66
C ILE A 26 -20.97 0.55 -10.49
N ALA A 27 -21.42 0.17 -9.29
CA ALA A 27 -20.55 0.07 -8.12
C ALA A 27 -19.42 -0.95 -8.30
N MET A 28 -19.70 -2.13 -8.86
CA MET A 28 -18.67 -3.14 -9.11
C MET A 28 -17.61 -2.65 -10.11
N GLN A 29 -18.01 -2.01 -11.21
CA GLN A 29 -17.08 -1.47 -12.21
C GLN A 29 -16.16 -0.40 -11.61
N ILE A 30 -16.70 0.49 -10.79
CA ILE A 30 -15.93 1.55 -10.12
C ILE A 30 -14.92 0.96 -9.14
N VAL A 31 -15.33 -0.05 -8.35
CA VAL A 31 -14.43 -0.73 -7.40
C VAL A 31 -13.31 -1.44 -8.15
N LEU A 32 -13.64 -2.20 -9.20
CA LEU A 32 -12.66 -2.93 -10.00
C LEU A 32 -11.67 -1.98 -10.69
N SER A 33 -12.13 -0.86 -11.25
CA SER A 33 -11.25 0.12 -11.89
C SER A 33 -10.33 0.81 -10.88
N THR A 34 -10.88 1.23 -9.73
CA THR A 34 -10.15 1.94 -8.68
C THR A 34 -9.05 1.07 -8.04
N TYR A 35 -9.33 -0.22 -7.84
CA TYR A 35 -8.39 -1.15 -7.20
C TYR A 35 -7.57 -2.00 -8.17
N SER A 36 -7.78 -1.87 -9.49
CA SER A 36 -7.06 -2.64 -10.53
C SER A 36 -5.54 -2.53 -10.43
N GLY A 37 -5.01 -1.32 -10.22
CA GLY A 37 -3.57 -1.07 -10.10
C GLY A 37 -2.93 -1.80 -8.91
N PRO A 38 -3.41 -1.57 -7.66
CA PRO A 38 -2.95 -2.31 -6.49
C PRO A 38 -3.08 -3.83 -6.64
N LEU A 39 -4.20 -4.32 -7.19
CA LEU A 39 -4.42 -5.74 -7.41
C LEU A 39 -3.42 -6.33 -8.40
N LEU A 40 -3.18 -5.67 -9.54
CA LEU A 40 -2.19 -6.11 -10.54
C LEU A 40 -0.78 -6.16 -9.95
N MET A 41 -0.40 -5.18 -9.13
CA MET A 41 0.86 -5.23 -8.41
C MET A 41 0.89 -6.47 -7.49
N MET A 42 -0.12 -6.68 -6.65
CA MET A 42 -0.18 -7.85 -5.76
C MET A 42 -0.06 -9.18 -6.53
N PHE A 43 -0.78 -9.32 -7.64
CA PHE A 43 -0.73 -10.53 -8.48
C PHE A 43 0.62 -10.69 -9.20
N GLY A 44 1.22 -9.61 -9.71
CA GLY A 44 2.54 -9.64 -10.33
C GLY A 44 3.63 -10.07 -9.34
N TRP A 45 3.55 -9.60 -8.10
CA TRP A 45 4.45 -10.02 -7.02
C TRP A 45 4.20 -11.45 -6.58
N TRP A 46 2.94 -11.87 -6.47
CA TRP A 46 2.58 -13.27 -6.20
C TRP A 46 3.16 -14.21 -7.26
N GLN A 47 3.04 -13.86 -8.54
CA GLN A 47 3.61 -14.63 -9.64
C GLN A 47 5.15 -14.60 -9.64
N TYR A 48 5.79 -13.46 -9.32
CA TYR A 48 7.24 -13.39 -9.18
C TYR A 48 7.74 -14.32 -8.07
N LEU A 49 7.05 -14.36 -6.93
CA LEU A 49 7.39 -15.20 -5.79
C LEU A 49 7.12 -16.68 -6.06
N ALA A 50 6.00 -17.00 -6.70
CA ALA A 50 5.63 -18.36 -7.10
C ALA A 50 6.56 -18.90 -8.20
N GLY A 51 6.91 -18.09 -9.21
CA GLY A 51 7.81 -18.46 -10.29
C GLY A 51 9.24 -18.72 -9.82
N LYS A 52 9.74 -17.92 -8.87
CA LYS A 52 11.01 -18.15 -8.19
C LYS A 52 10.96 -19.35 -7.22
N SER A 53 9.77 -19.93 -7.01
CA SER A 53 9.58 -21.08 -6.12
C SER A 53 9.96 -22.43 -6.69
N VAL A 54 10.05 -22.54 -8.01
CA VAL A 54 10.38 -23.79 -8.67
C VAL A 54 11.90 -24.08 -8.64
N THR A 55 12.74 -23.09 -8.30
CA THR A 55 14.21 -23.20 -8.46
C THR A 55 15.03 -23.10 -7.16
N SER A 56 14.48 -22.64 -6.02
CA SER A 56 15.24 -22.65 -4.76
C SER A 56 14.41 -22.96 -3.51
N ASN A 57 14.98 -23.81 -2.66
CA ASN A 57 14.33 -24.55 -1.58
C ASN A 57 14.34 -23.83 -0.21
N SER A 58 14.53 -22.51 -0.16
CA SER A 58 14.55 -21.75 1.11
C SER A 58 13.36 -20.77 1.20
N LEU A 59 12.21 -21.27 1.64
CA LEU A 59 11.07 -20.47 2.10
C LEU A 59 11.45 -19.22 2.93
N PRO A 60 12.41 -19.25 3.88
CA PRO A 60 12.80 -18.06 4.64
C PRO A 60 13.44 -16.96 3.79
N GLN A 61 14.14 -17.30 2.70
CA GLN A 61 14.81 -16.31 1.85
C GLN A 61 13.82 -15.53 0.98
N LYS A 62 12.75 -16.18 0.52
CA LYS A 62 11.66 -15.51 -0.22
C LYS A 62 10.87 -14.59 0.70
N ARG A 63 10.54 -15.05 1.91
CA ARG A 63 9.90 -14.25 2.96
C ARG A 63 10.69 -12.96 3.22
N ASN A 64 12.01 -13.08 3.43
CA ASN A 64 12.86 -11.93 3.72
C ASN A 64 12.93 -10.93 2.56
N ALA A 65 12.91 -11.39 1.30
CA ALA A 65 12.89 -10.51 0.14
C ALA A 65 11.59 -9.70 0.04
N VAL A 66 10.44 -10.32 0.32
CA VAL A 66 9.13 -9.63 0.35
C VAL A 66 9.08 -8.61 1.48
N LEU A 67 9.52 -9.00 2.68
CA LEU A 67 9.57 -8.09 3.83
C LEU A 67 10.49 -6.89 3.56
N PHE A 68 11.66 -7.12 2.95
CA PHE A 68 12.57 -6.04 2.56
C PHE A 68 11.92 -5.07 1.57
N TRP A 69 11.18 -5.59 0.59
CA TRP A 69 10.49 -4.75 -0.39
C TRP A 69 9.35 -3.95 0.23
N ILE A 70 8.53 -4.55 1.10
CA ILE A 70 7.46 -3.84 1.82
C ILE A 70 8.07 -2.76 2.72
N CYS A 71 9.14 -3.06 3.46
CA CYS A 71 9.89 -2.08 4.24
C CYS A 71 10.40 -0.92 3.36
N PHE A 72 10.95 -1.22 2.19
CA PHE A 72 11.46 -0.22 1.26
C PHE A 72 10.35 0.71 0.76
N VAL A 73 9.20 0.17 0.35
CA VAL A 73 8.05 0.95 -0.10
C VAL A 73 7.51 1.84 1.02
N LEU A 74 7.40 1.31 2.24
CA LEU A 74 6.94 2.06 3.41
C LEU A 74 7.92 3.20 3.76
N GLN A 75 9.22 2.93 3.69
CA GLN A 75 10.27 3.92 3.92
C GLN A 75 10.26 5.02 2.86
N LEU A 76 10.01 4.68 1.59
CA LEU A 76 9.84 5.67 0.52
C LEU A 76 8.60 6.55 0.73
N ASN A 77 7.47 5.98 1.15
CA ASN A 77 6.28 6.78 1.46
C ASN A 77 6.52 7.74 2.63
N MET A 78 7.22 7.28 3.67
CA MET A 78 7.62 8.12 4.81
C MET A 78 8.57 9.24 4.39
N SER A 79 9.59 8.94 3.57
CA SER A 79 10.56 9.94 3.13
C SER A 79 9.93 11.00 2.22
N LEU A 80 9.01 10.62 1.33
CA LEU A 80 8.24 11.55 0.51
C LEU A 80 7.32 12.44 1.36
N CYS A 81 6.73 11.89 2.42
CA CYS A 81 5.91 12.67 3.34
C CYS A 81 6.75 13.69 4.12
N LEU A 82 7.92 13.28 4.61
CA LEU A 82 8.88 14.18 5.27
C LEU A 82 9.42 15.24 4.31
N LEU A 83 9.75 14.88 3.08
CA LEU A 83 10.20 15.81 2.05
C LEU A 83 9.12 16.86 1.75
N SER A 84 7.85 16.43 1.66
CA SER A 84 6.72 17.34 1.47
C SER A 84 6.54 18.29 2.66
N LEU A 85 6.67 17.79 3.89
CA LEU A 85 6.66 18.63 5.11
C LEU A 85 7.82 19.63 5.14
N TYR A 86 9.00 19.22 4.66
CA TYR A 86 10.19 20.06 4.59
C TYR A 86 10.02 21.20 3.58
N ILE A 87 9.54 20.90 2.38
CA ILE A 87 9.31 21.90 1.31
C ILE A 87 8.25 22.92 1.75
N GLN A 88 7.16 22.44 2.36
CA GLN A 88 5.99 23.25 2.68
C GLN A 88 6.05 23.81 4.13
N ARG A 89 7.24 23.79 4.78
CA ARG A 89 7.47 24.21 6.18
C ARG A 89 6.96 25.61 6.53
N TYR A 90 7.03 26.55 5.59
CA TYR A 90 6.64 27.95 5.81
C TYR A 90 5.14 28.22 5.58
N HIS A 91 4.38 27.21 5.16
CA HIS A 91 2.95 27.35 4.95
C HIS A 91 2.19 26.95 6.21
N LEU A 92 1.40 27.86 6.77
CA LEU A 92 0.63 27.65 8.01
C LEU A 92 -0.30 26.41 7.98
N PHE A 93 -0.70 25.96 6.79
CA PHE A 93 -1.56 24.79 6.59
C PHE A 93 -0.84 23.43 6.56
N VAL A 94 0.49 23.39 6.64
CA VAL A 94 1.22 22.11 6.56
C VAL A 94 0.91 21.21 7.75
N TRP A 95 0.79 21.80 8.93
CA TRP A 95 0.57 21.07 10.17
C TRP A 95 -0.87 20.54 10.31
N SER A 96 -1.85 21.15 9.65
CA SER A 96 -3.24 20.66 9.68
C SER A 96 -3.53 19.66 8.56
N VAL A 97 -2.87 19.75 7.41
CA VAL A 97 -3.17 18.90 6.23
C VAL A 97 -2.21 17.71 6.11
N PHE A 98 -0.93 17.93 6.34
CA PHE A 98 0.10 16.91 6.11
C PHE A 98 0.55 16.20 7.39
N ALA A 99 0.48 16.84 8.56
CA ALA A 99 0.84 16.18 9.81
C ALA A 99 -0.06 14.98 10.16
N PRO A 100 -1.40 15.00 9.94
CA PRO A 100 -2.22 13.82 10.16
C PRO A 100 -1.77 12.65 9.27
N LYS A 101 -1.53 12.90 7.97
CA LYS A 101 -1.01 11.89 7.04
C LYS A 101 0.31 11.30 7.52
N PHE A 102 1.25 12.16 7.92
CA PHE A 102 2.55 11.73 8.40
C PHE A 102 2.44 10.86 9.65
N LEU A 103 1.60 11.25 10.62
CA LEU A 103 1.35 10.46 11.83
C LEU A 103 0.74 9.09 11.52
N TYR A 104 -0.19 9.01 10.56
CA TYR A 104 -0.74 7.73 10.13
C TYR A 104 0.33 6.83 9.52
N GLU A 105 1.11 7.32 8.56
CA GLU A 105 2.18 6.52 7.94
C GLU A 105 3.25 6.12 8.96
N LEU A 106 3.59 7.01 9.91
CA LEU A 106 4.49 6.72 11.02
C LEU A 106 3.93 5.61 11.93
N SER A 107 2.63 5.62 12.22
CA SER A 107 2.00 4.56 13.02
C SER A 107 2.04 3.20 12.32
N HIS A 108 1.79 3.15 11.01
CA HIS A 108 1.89 1.93 10.21
C HIS A 108 3.34 1.41 10.17
N PHE A 109 4.32 2.31 10.05
CA PHE A 109 5.74 1.96 10.13
C PHE A 109 6.12 1.37 11.48
N ILE A 110 5.68 1.97 12.60
CA ILE A 110 5.95 1.45 13.94
C ILE A 110 5.33 0.06 14.13
N VAL A 111 4.06 -0.12 13.76
CA VAL A 111 3.37 -1.42 13.89
C VAL A 111 4.05 -2.48 13.02
N PHE A 112 4.36 -2.15 11.76
CA PHE A 112 5.00 -3.09 10.85
C PHE A 112 6.40 -3.49 11.33
N THR A 113 7.22 -2.54 11.79
CA THR A 113 8.54 -2.84 12.35
C THR A 113 8.46 -3.68 13.62
N ALA A 114 7.52 -3.39 14.52
CA ALA A 114 7.28 -4.20 15.71
C ALA A 114 6.90 -5.66 15.35
N VAL A 115 5.99 -5.86 14.40
CA VAL A 115 5.60 -7.20 13.93
C VAL A 115 6.79 -7.93 13.31
N ASN A 116 7.61 -7.26 12.50
CA ASN A 116 8.80 -7.87 11.91
C ASN A 116 9.83 -8.29 12.97
N ILE A 117 10.04 -7.46 14.00
CA ILE A 117 10.93 -7.79 15.13
C ILE A 117 10.39 -9.00 15.88
N LEU A 118 9.08 -9.04 16.15
CA LEU A 118 8.45 -10.20 16.79
C LEU A 118 8.66 -11.47 15.96
N ILE A 119 8.37 -11.43 14.66
CA ILE A 119 8.59 -12.58 13.75
C ILE A 119 10.06 -13.01 13.77
N TYR A 120 11.00 -12.07 13.76
CA TYR A 120 12.44 -12.38 13.83
C TYR A 120 12.82 -13.01 15.17
N VAL A 121 12.26 -12.54 16.29
CA VAL A 121 12.46 -13.12 17.62
C VAL A 121 11.88 -14.53 17.69
N TYR A 122 10.66 -14.75 17.16
CA TYR A 122 10.06 -16.08 17.07
C TYR A 122 10.93 -17.05 16.25
N ASP A 123 11.41 -16.62 15.07
CA ASP A 123 12.26 -17.43 14.19
C ASP A 123 13.61 -17.76 14.83
N LYS A 124 14.17 -16.84 15.64
CA LYS A 124 15.47 -17.00 16.31
C LYS A 124 15.40 -17.83 17.60
N PHE A 125 14.33 -17.70 18.38
CA PHE A 125 14.18 -18.35 19.69
C PHE A 125 13.33 -19.63 19.66
N GLY A 126 12.73 -19.97 18.52
CA GLY A 126 12.30 -21.32 18.17
C GLY A 126 11.53 -22.05 19.27
N VAL A 127 10.32 -21.56 19.58
CA VAL A 127 9.24 -22.44 20.08
C VAL A 127 8.37 -22.82 18.89
#